data_AF-A0A3D1KGF6-F1
#
_entry.id   AF-A0A3D1KGF6-F1
#
_cell.length_a   1.000
_cell.length_b   1.000
_cell.length_c   1.000
_cell.angle_alpha   90.00
_cell.angle_beta   90.00
_cell.angle_gamma   90.00
#
_symmetry.space_group_name_H-M   'P 1'
#
loop_
_entity.id
_entity.type
_entity.pdbx_description
1 polymer ?
#
loop_
_entity_poly.entity_id
_entity_poly.type
_entity_poly.pdbx_seq_one_letter_code
_entity_poly.pdbx_strand_id
1 'polypeptide(L)'
;NKVLNERLRFDFSAICPDLMTNGIRQMNQDDPWIPIPQGYLKNWWYTEDTYWRYAPYYNTSIDNYQCDEINILGQYDFIFKLPPVPYAGTWEFRICAPEVQHFGMFQPYIGTDRNNLSPIGLPLDFRLPSSNPTIGWKADTNDLDENREIDKDMRNHGYMKNIMHDGHTSGSAVSLPLRAVQGDYIRLRKILWSGYMSPDETYYVRFKSVLENTRTCCMLDFFEIVPKSVYNGATEEDPW
;
A
#
# COMPACT_ATOMS: atom_id res chain seq x y z
N ASN A 1 11.06 -27.44 0.07
CA ASN A 1 11.18 -26.20 -0.73
C ASN A 1 10.19 -25.19 -0.21
N LYS A 2 10.64 -23.97 0.11
CA LYS A 2 9.75 -22.81 0.31
C LYS A 2 9.57 -22.16 -1.05
N VAL A 3 8.37 -22.30 -1.62
CA VAL A 3 8.03 -21.66 -2.89
C VAL A 3 7.69 -20.19 -2.62
N LEU A 4 8.00 -19.29 -3.55
CA LEU A 4 7.72 -17.85 -3.42
C LEU A 4 8.32 -17.24 -2.13
N ASN A 5 9.58 -17.57 -1.82
CA ASN A 5 10.34 -16.96 -0.73
C ASN A 5 10.92 -15.58 -1.15
N GLU A 6 10.04 -14.71 -1.59
CA GLU A 6 10.36 -13.39 -2.16
C GLU A 6 9.34 -12.35 -1.65
N ARG A 7 9.59 -11.07 -1.94
CA ARG A 7 8.63 -10.00 -1.69
C ARG A 7 7.42 -10.18 -2.61
N LEU A 8 6.24 -10.44 -2.04
CA LEU A 8 5.00 -10.51 -2.79
C LEU A 8 4.36 -9.13 -2.80
N ARG A 9 4.26 -8.50 -3.96
CA ARG A 9 3.57 -7.21 -4.14
C ARG A 9 2.28 -7.42 -4.91
N PHE A 10 1.20 -6.82 -4.42
CA PHE A 10 -0.10 -6.84 -5.06
C PHE A 10 -0.63 -5.42 -5.16
N ASP A 11 -1.09 -5.07 -6.35
CA ASP A 11 -2.05 -3.98 -6.51
C ASP A 11 -3.33 -4.32 -5.72
N PHE A 12 -3.89 -3.35 -4.99
CA PHE A 12 -5.14 -3.56 -4.26
C PHE A 12 -6.30 -3.94 -5.17
N SER A 13 -6.34 -3.44 -6.41
CA SER A 13 -7.35 -3.80 -7.40
C SER A 13 -7.18 -5.25 -7.88
N ALA A 14 -5.99 -5.83 -7.80
CA ALA A 14 -5.74 -7.22 -8.16
C ALA A 14 -6.37 -8.24 -7.19
N ILE A 15 -6.64 -7.84 -5.94
CA ILE A 15 -7.36 -8.69 -4.96
C ILE A 15 -8.88 -8.52 -5.02
N CYS A 16 -9.36 -7.73 -5.98
CA CYS A 16 -10.78 -7.49 -6.27
C CYS A 16 -11.16 -8.19 -7.59
N PRO A 17 -11.34 -9.53 -7.60
CA PRO A 17 -11.66 -10.26 -8.83
C PRO A 17 -12.93 -9.73 -9.49
N ASP A 18 -13.89 -9.22 -8.70
CA ASP A 18 -15.14 -8.63 -9.16
C ASP A 18 -14.92 -7.42 -10.08
N LEU A 19 -13.86 -6.61 -9.87
CA LEU A 19 -13.55 -5.50 -10.79
C LEU A 19 -13.13 -6.02 -12.17
N MET A 20 -12.34 -7.09 -12.21
CA MET A 20 -11.83 -7.65 -13.45
C MET A 20 -12.92 -8.43 -14.20
N THR A 21 -13.69 -9.27 -13.51
CA THR A 21 -14.73 -10.10 -14.15
C THR A 21 -15.89 -9.27 -14.70
N ASN A 22 -16.12 -8.07 -14.15
CA ASN A 22 -17.17 -7.16 -14.62
C ASN A 22 -16.64 -6.07 -15.56
N GLY A 23 -15.38 -6.14 -16.01
CA GLY A 23 -14.81 -5.20 -16.97
C GLY A 23 -14.64 -3.76 -16.44
N ILE A 24 -14.51 -3.61 -15.12
CA ILE A 24 -14.27 -2.31 -14.47
C ILE A 24 -12.77 -2.02 -14.41
N ARG A 25 -11.95 -3.03 -14.05
CA ARG A 25 -10.50 -2.86 -13.91
C ARG A 25 -9.87 -2.49 -15.25
N GLN A 26 -9.07 -1.41 -15.27
CA GLN A 26 -8.38 -0.92 -16.48
C GLN A 26 -9.33 -0.73 -17.68
N MET A 27 -10.59 -0.36 -17.43
CA MET A 27 -11.53 -0.10 -18.50
C MET A 27 -11.09 1.10 -19.34
N ASN A 28 -11.27 1.02 -20.66
CA ASN A 28 -10.94 2.09 -21.60
C ASN A 28 -11.97 3.23 -21.53
N GLN A 29 -12.03 3.89 -20.38
CA GLN A 29 -12.75 5.13 -20.16
C GLN A 29 -11.87 6.06 -19.33
N ASP A 30 -11.79 7.31 -19.76
CA ASP A 30 -11.04 8.34 -19.06
C ASP A 30 -11.78 8.78 -17.81
N ASP A 31 -11.14 8.55 -16.67
CA ASP A 31 -11.49 9.12 -15.37
C ASP A 31 -12.95 8.97 -14.89
N PRO A 32 -13.69 7.86 -15.16
CA PRO A 32 -14.85 7.60 -14.35
C PRO A 32 -14.32 7.20 -12.96
N TRP A 33 -14.49 8.07 -11.97
CA TRP A 33 -14.40 7.63 -10.58
C TRP A 33 -15.62 6.73 -10.32
N ILE A 34 -15.43 5.42 -10.45
CA ILE A 34 -16.52 4.44 -10.43
C ILE A 34 -16.84 4.12 -8.98
N PRO A 35 -18.01 4.52 -8.46
CA PRO A 35 -18.42 4.15 -7.12
C PRO A 35 -18.73 2.65 -7.10
N ILE A 36 -18.21 1.94 -6.10
CA ILE A 36 -18.55 0.54 -5.89
C ILE A 36 -19.52 0.43 -4.73
N PRO A 37 -20.71 -0.15 -4.94
CA PRO A 37 -21.71 -0.26 -3.89
C PRO A 37 -21.37 -1.37 -2.90
N GLN A 38 -21.83 -1.20 -1.66
CA GLN A 38 -21.60 -2.17 -0.59
C GLN A 38 -22.11 -3.56 -1.00
N GLY A 39 -21.29 -4.59 -0.73
CA GLY A 39 -21.60 -5.96 -1.10
C GLY A 39 -21.25 -6.36 -2.53
N TYR A 40 -20.74 -5.44 -3.36
CA TYR A 40 -20.28 -5.75 -4.72
C TYR A 40 -18.98 -6.56 -4.75
N LEU A 41 -18.03 -6.23 -3.86
CA LEU A 41 -16.72 -6.88 -3.79
C LEU A 41 -16.76 -8.07 -2.84
N LYS A 42 -16.41 -9.26 -3.32
CA LYS A 42 -16.50 -10.50 -2.55
C LYS A 42 -15.60 -10.52 -1.30
N ASN A 43 -14.44 -9.89 -1.40
CA ASN A 43 -13.38 -9.93 -0.38
C ASN A 43 -13.27 -8.64 0.44
N TRP A 44 -14.25 -7.74 0.32
CA TRP A 44 -14.25 -6.44 0.99
C TRP A 44 -15.59 -6.18 1.68
N TRP A 45 -15.54 -5.55 2.84
CA TRP A 45 -16.70 -5.21 3.65
C TRP A 45 -16.50 -3.82 4.22
N TYR A 46 -17.54 -2.99 4.24
CA TYR A 46 -17.44 -1.63 4.75
C TYR A 46 -18.79 -1.13 5.26
N THR A 47 -18.74 -0.08 6.07
CA THR A 47 -19.93 0.59 6.63
C THR A 47 -20.63 1.48 5.59
N GLU A 48 -21.87 1.88 5.87
CA GLU A 48 -22.65 2.77 5.00
C GLU A 48 -22.00 4.15 4.81
N ASP A 49 -21.21 4.61 5.78
CA ASP A 49 -20.46 5.87 5.73
C ASP A 49 -19.13 5.76 4.97
N THR A 50 -18.84 4.62 4.36
CA THR A 50 -17.64 4.39 3.54
C THR A 50 -17.95 4.51 2.05
N TYR A 51 -17.31 5.45 1.37
CA TYR A 51 -17.43 5.62 -0.08
C TYR A 51 -16.21 5.02 -0.79
N TRP A 52 -16.41 3.84 -1.38
CA TRP A 52 -15.39 3.12 -2.13
C TRP A 52 -15.49 3.50 -3.61
N ARG A 53 -14.40 3.98 -4.22
CA ARG A 53 -14.34 4.27 -5.66
C ARG A 53 -13.07 3.70 -6.30
N TYR A 54 -13.20 3.22 -7.53
CA TYR A 54 -12.07 2.82 -8.36
C TYR A 54 -11.84 3.85 -9.47
N ALA A 55 -10.58 4.20 -9.70
CA ALA A 55 -10.16 5.09 -10.77
C ALA A 55 -9.22 4.32 -11.72
N PRO A 56 -9.64 4.02 -12.96
CA PRO A 56 -8.87 3.17 -13.88
C PRO A 56 -7.68 3.87 -14.53
N TYR A 57 -7.70 5.21 -14.60
CA TYR A 57 -6.62 6.05 -15.17
C TYR A 57 -6.06 5.59 -16.54
N TYR A 58 -6.88 4.95 -17.38
CA TYR A 58 -6.44 4.21 -18.58
C TYR A 58 -5.59 5.02 -19.58
N ASN A 59 -5.98 6.25 -19.92
CA ASN A 59 -5.15 7.15 -20.77
C ASN A 59 -4.40 8.23 -19.96
N THR A 60 -4.25 8.04 -18.65
CA THR A 60 -3.55 8.99 -17.79
C THR A 60 -2.19 8.46 -17.37
N SER A 61 -1.26 9.38 -17.19
CA SER A 61 0.07 9.12 -16.64
C SER A 61 0.07 9.46 -15.16
N ILE A 62 0.04 8.43 -14.30
CA ILE A 62 0.20 8.56 -12.84
C ILE A 62 1.26 7.61 -12.29
N ASP A 63 1.85 7.96 -11.15
CA ASP A 63 2.90 7.18 -10.47
C ASP A 63 2.36 6.05 -9.58
N ASN A 64 1.13 5.61 -9.80
CA ASN A 64 0.54 4.50 -9.06
C ASN A 64 0.97 3.16 -9.68
N TYR A 65 1.07 2.14 -8.85
CA TYR A 65 1.38 0.78 -9.29
C TYR A 65 0.28 0.27 -10.23
N GLN A 66 0.69 -0.22 -11.41
CA GLN A 66 -0.21 -0.61 -12.51
C GLN A 66 -1.13 0.52 -13.04
N CYS A 67 -0.82 1.78 -12.72
CA CYS A 67 -1.52 2.97 -13.21
C CYS A 67 -3.03 2.97 -12.92
N ASP A 68 -3.49 2.43 -11.80
CA ASP A 68 -4.85 2.63 -11.29
C ASP A 68 -4.87 3.07 -9.83
N GLU A 69 -6.06 3.27 -9.26
CA GLU A 69 -6.19 3.73 -7.89
C GLU A 69 -7.51 3.27 -7.25
N ILE A 70 -7.44 2.88 -5.98
CA ILE A 70 -8.62 2.76 -5.12
C ILE A 70 -8.63 3.93 -4.15
N ASN A 71 -9.78 4.57 -4.03
CA ASN A 71 -9.98 5.72 -3.16
C ASN A 71 -11.12 5.43 -2.20
N ILE A 72 -10.84 5.57 -0.91
CA ILE A 72 -11.84 5.38 0.14
C ILE A 72 -12.07 6.70 0.86
N LEU A 73 -13.30 7.19 0.84
CA LEU A 73 -13.72 8.44 1.47
C LEU A 73 -14.84 8.19 2.49
N GLY A 74 -15.29 9.26 3.16
CA GLY A 74 -16.34 9.21 4.17
C GLY A 74 -15.81 9.01 5.59
N GLN A 75 -16.68 8.62 6.52
CA GLN A 75 -16.23 8.08 7.81
C GLN A 75 -15.88 6.60 7.65
N TYR A 76 -14.84 6.36 6.88
CA TYR A 76 -14.58 5.03 6.37
C TYR A 76 -14.17 4.06 7.47
N ASP A 77 -14.72 2.85 7.35
CA ASP A 77 -14.43 1.71 8.19
C ASP A 77 -14.64 0.47 7.33
N PHE A 78 -13.53 -0.08 6.85
CA PHE A 78 -13.55 -1.16 5.88
C PHE A 78 -12.57 -2.26 6.21
N ILE A 79 -12.88 -3.46 5.77
CA ILE A 79 -12.13 -4.69 5.96
C ILE A 79 -11.90 -5.33 4.60
N PHE A 80 -10.70 -5.83 4.35
CA PHE A 80 -10.39 -6.66 3.19
C PHE A 80 -9.65 -7.93 3.59
N LYS A 81 -9.83 -8.98 2.79
CA LYS A 81 -9.13 -10.25 2.96
C LYS A 81 -7.78 -10.21 2.23
N LEU A 82 -6.72 -10.66 2.90
CA LEU A 82 -5.40 -10.84 2.28
C LEU A 82 -5.34 -12.14 1.45
N PRO A 83 -4.53 -12.18 0.38
CA PRO A 83 -4.08 -13.44 -0.22
C PRO A 83 -3.37 -14.33 0.80
N PRO A 84 -3.45 -15.66 0.68
CA PRO A 84 -2.73 -16.57 1.56
C PRO A 84 -1.21 -16.44 1.37
N VAL A 85 -0.44 -16.67 2.43
CA VAL A 85 1.01 -16.82 2.33
C VAL A 85 1.37 -18.20 1.76
N PRO A 86 2.47 -18.34 1.01
CA PRO A 86 2.85 -19.61 0.39
C PRO A 86 3.37 -20.66 1.38
N TYR A 87 3.81 -20.23 2.57
CA TYR A 87 4.31 -21.11 3.62
C TYR A 87 4.23 -20.44 4.99
N ALA A 88 4.25 -21.27 6.04
CA ALA A 88 4.15 -20.77 7.41
C ALA A 88 5.47 -20.15 7.87
N GLY A 89 5.40 -18.97 8.50
CA GLY A 89 6.59 -18.25 8.95
C GLY A 89 6.30 -16.84 9.43
N THR A 90 7.35 -16.08 9.74
CA THR A 90 7.22 -14.66 10.09
C THR A 90 7.24 -13.81 8.82
N TRP A 91 6.25 -12.94 8.67
CA TRP A 91 6.06 -12.06 7.53
C TRP A 91 5.86 -10.62 7.99
N GLU A 92 6.21 -9.67 7.13
CA GLU A 92 5.82 -8.27 7.23
C GLU A 92 4.64 -8.01 6.31
N PHE A 93 3.67 -7.23 6.79
CA PHE A 93 2.66 -6.60 5.96
C PHE A 93 3.01 -5.12 5.79
N ARG A 94 3.12 -4.69 4.54
CA ARG A 94 3.47 -3.32 4.17
C ARG A 94 2.44 -2.77 3.20
N ILE A 95 2.24 -1.47 3.18
CA ILE A 95 1.40 -0.80 2.18
C ILE A 95 2.15 0.35 1.51
N CYS A 96 1.72 0.72 0.32
CA CYS A 96 2.05 2.01 -0.24
C CYS A 96 1.57 3.12 0.70
N ALA A 97 2.44 4.10 0.95
CA ALA A 97 2.14 5.30 1.70
C ALA A 97 2.33 6.51 0.77
N PRO A 98 1.28 6.94 0.07
CA PRO A 98 1.32 8.15 -0.72
C PRO A 98 1.27 9.37 0.21
N GLU A 99 2.38 10.09 0.29
CA GLU A 99 2.51 11.25 1.16
C GLU A 99 1.93 12.49 0.47
N VAL A 100 0.66 12.79 0.76
CA VAL A 100 -0.15 13.81 0.07
C VAL A 100 -1.04 14.54 1.08
N GLN A 101 -0.89 15.87 1.18
CA GLN A 101 -1.50 16.71 2.23
C GLN A 101 -3.03 16.59 2.37
N HIS A 102 -3.76 16.25 1.30
CA HIS A 102 -5.22 16.13 1.30
C HIS A 102 -5.75 14.71 1.55
N PHE A 103 -4.88 13.75 1.82
CA PHE A 103 -5.26 12.38 2.21
C PHE A 103 -5.64 12.26 3.68
N GLY A 104 -6.03 11.06 4.09
CA GLY A 104 -6.59 10.77 5.40
C GLY A 104 -5.56 10.30 6.43
N MET A 105 -6.04 10.18 7.66
CA MET A 105 -5.36 9.47 8.73
C MET A 105 -6.28 8.35 9.23
N PHE A 106 -5.73 7.16 9.42
CA PHE A 106 -6.52 5.97 9.77
C PHE A 106 -5.78 5.01 10.68
N GLN A 107 -6.54 4.29 11.52
CA GLN A 107 -6.02 3.22 12.35
C GLN A 107 -6.08 1.89 11.58
N PRO A 108 -4.93 1.19 11.41
CA PRO A 108 -4.91 -0.15 10.88
C PRO A 108 -5.13 -1.23 11.94
N TYR A 109 -5.69 -2.36 11.50
CA TYR A 109 -5.97 -3.56 12.30
C TYR A 109 -5.66 -4.81 11.45
N ILE A 110 -5.24 -5.90 12.07
CA ILE A 110 -5.02 -7.19 11.39
C ILE A 110 -5.36 -8.38 12.30
N GLY A 111 -5.78 -9.50 11.72
CA GLY A 111 -6.10 -10.71 12.47
C GLY A 111 -6.82 -11.77 11.62
N THR A 112 -7.21 -12.87 12.26
CA THR A 112 -7.91 -13.99 11.62
C THR A 112 -9.42 -14.02 11.91
N ASP A 113 -9.88 -13.34 12.96
CA ASP A 113 -11.30 -13.11 13.22
C ASP A 113 -11.71 -11.73 12.67
N ARG A 114 -12.41 -11.75 11.52
CA ARG A 114 -12.92 -10.56 10.85
C ARG A 114 -13.78 -9.66 11.76
N ASN A 115 -14.49 -10.25 12.72
CA ASN A 115 -15.41 -9.51 13.60
C ASN A 115 -14.71 -8.94 14.84
N ASN A 116 -13.45 -9.31 15.09
CA ASN A 116 -12.70 -8.92 16.27
C ASN A 116 -11.21 -8.70 15.96
N LEU A 117 -10.92 -7.76 15.05
CA LEU A 117 -9.55 -7.41 14.68
C LEU A 117 -8.92 -6.47 15.72
N SER A 118 -7.65 -6.71 16.03
CA SER A 118 -6.89 -5.87 16.98
C SER A 118 -6.15 -4.74 16.25
N PRO A 119 -6.10 -3.52 16.83
CA PRO A 119 -5.36 -2.41 16.23
C PRO A 119 -3.86 -2.72 16.20
N ILE A 120 -3.20 -2.29 15.14
CA ILE A 120 -1.75 -2.43 14.98
C ILE A 120 -1.10 -1.05 14.83
N GLY A 121 -0.04 -0.84 15.62
CA GLY A 121 0.72 0.41 15.58
C GLY A 121 -0.11 1.65 15.88
N LEU A 122 0.48 2.81 15.58
CA LEU A 122 -0.18 4.11 15.64
C LEU A 122 -1.03 4.34 14.38
N PRO A 123 -2.00 5.26 14.42
CA PRO A 123 -2.67 5.72 13.22
C PRO A 123 -1.66 6.17 12.15
N LEU A 124 -1.90 5.77 10.92
CA LEU A 124 -1.10 6.16 9.76
C LEU A 124 -1.66 7.46 9.19
N ASP A 125 -0.79 8.45 9.02
CA ASP A 125 -1.14 9.77 8.52
C ASP A 125 -0.48 10.02 7.16
N PHE A 126 -1.26 9.91 6.09
CA PHE A 126 -0.80 10.16 4.72
C PHE A 126 -0.65 11.65 4.39
N ARG A 127 -1.00 12.54 5.32
CA ARG A 127 -0.88 14.00 5.10
C ARG A 127 0.53 14.50 5.36
N LEU A 128 1.39 13.69 5.98
CA LEU A 128 2.72 14.11 6.36
C LEU A 128 3.57 14.25 5.09
N PRO A 129 4.32 15.34 4.91
CA PRO A 129 5.25 15.42 3.79
C PRO A 129 6.41 14.45 4.05
N SER A 130 7.03 13.93 2.98
CA SER A 130 8.20 13.04 3.08
C SER A 130 9.38 13.64 3.85
N SER A 131 9.48 14.97 3.88
CA SER A 131 10.46 15.72 4.69
C SER A 131 10.20 15.68 6.20
N ASN A 132 9.09 15.09 6.65
CA ASN A 132 8.78 14.95 8.06
C ASN A 132 9.85 14.06 8.76
N PRO A 133 10.43 14.49 9.89
CA PRO A 133 11.39 13.69 10.64
C PRO A 133 10.87 12.32 11.08
N THR A 134 9.55 12.12 11.20
CA THR A 134 8.96 10.82 11.52
C THR A 134 8.95 9.83 10.35
N ILE A 135 9.31 10.29 9.15
CA ILE A 135 9.48 9.46 7.95
C ILE A 135 10.97 9.21 7.69
N GLY A 136 11.80 10.26 7.82
CA GLY A 136 13.25 10.16 7.66
C GLY A 136 13.72 10.05 6.20
N TRP A 137 12.86 10.36 5.22
CA TRP A 137 13.23 10.26 3.81
C TRP A 137 14.31 11.28 3.42
N LYS A 138 15.30 10.81 2.66
CA LYS A 138 16.32 11.62 2.00
C LYS A 138 16.63 11.01 0.64
N ALA A 139 16.94 11.84 -0.36
CA ALA A 139 17.35 11.37 -1.68
C ALA A 139 18.58 10.46 -1.59
N ASP A 140 18.68 9.47 -2.48
CA ASP A 140 19.91 8.69 -2.62
C ASP A 140 21.06 9.58 -3.13
N THR A 141 22.26 9.32 -2.65
CA THR A 141 23.51 9.95 -3.10
C THR A 141 24.36 8.93 -3.88
N ASN A 142 25.55 9.34 -4.32
CA ASN A 142 26.51 8.43 -4.95
C ASN A 142 27.23 7.52 -3.91
N ASP A 143 27.04 7.77 -2.62
CA ASP A 143 27.62 6.95 -1.54
C ASP A 143 26.62 5.87 -1.12
N LEU A 144 26.98 4.60 -1.39
CA LEU A 144 26.14 3.46 -1.06
C LEU A 144 25.99 3.23 0.44
N ASP A 145 26.99 3.57 1.24
CA ASP A 145 26.92 3.39 2.70
C ASP A 145 26.01 4.46 3.32
N GLU A 146 26.05 5.69 2.81
CA GLU A 146 25.09 6.73 3.17
C GLU A 146 23.65 6.30 2.84
N ASN A 147 23.43 5.77 1.63
CA ASN A 147 22.10 5.29 1.20
C ASN A 147 21.57 4.16 2.10
N ARG A 148 22.44 3.23 2.52
CA ARG A 148 22.09 2.15 3.46
C ARG A 148 21.68 2.68 4.83
N GLU A 149 22.42 3.65 5.37
CA GLU A 149 22.07 4.24 6.66
C GLU A 149 20.76 5.07 6.58
N ILE A 150 20.49 5.74 5.46
CA ILE A 150 19.18 6.37 5.21
C ILE A 150 18.06 5.32 5.20
N ASP A 151 18.24 4.23 4.45
CA ASP A 151 17.22 3.17 4.35
C ASP A 151 16.95 2.51 5.73
N LYS A 152 18.00 2.33 6.53
CA LYS A 152 17.91 1.81 7.89
C LYS A 152 17.21 2.79 8.84
N ASP A 153 17.50 4.09 8.74
CA ASP A 153 16.83 5.13 9.54
C ASP A 153 15.32 5.19 9.22
N MET A 154 14.97 5.24 7.93
CA MET A 154 13.57 5.16 7.51
C MET A 154 12.89 3.88 8.04
N ARG A 155 13.57 2.74 7.94
CA ARG A 155 13.03 1.45 8.43
C ARG A 155 12.80 1.45 9.93
N ASN A 156 13.64 2.12 10.71
CA ASN A 156 13.43 2.31 12.16
C ASN A 156 12.16 3.14 12.44
N HIS A 157 11.80 4.06 11.54
CA HIS A 157 10.52 4.77 11.56
C HIS A 157 9.35 3.97 10.94
N GLY A 158 9.60 2.74 10.49
CA GLY A 158 8.62 1.88 9.82
C GLY A 158 8.28 2.35 8.40
N TYR A 159 9.13 3.18 7.78
CA TYR A 159 9.01 3.62 6.40
C TYR A 159 10.14 3.02 5.55
N MET A 160 9.93 2.94 4.26
CA MET A 160 10.96 2.59 3.28
C MET A 160 10.73 3.41 2.02
N LYS A 161 11.79 3.72 1.27
CA LYS A 161 11.65 4.29 -0.07
C LYS A 161 10.87 3.35 -0.98
N ASN A 162 10.33 3.89 -2.07
CA ASN A 162 9.81 3.03 -3.13
C ASN A 162 10.91 2.16 -3.75
N ILE A 163 10.48 1.28 -4.64
CA ILE A 163 11.33 0.38 -5.42
C ILE A 163 11.91 1.06 -6.67
N MET A 164 12.89 0.41 -7.29
CA MET A 164 13.55 0.88 -8.50
C MET A 164 12.93 0.41 -9.80
N HIS A 165 12.11 -0.67 -9.82
CA HIS A 165 11.55 -1.17 -11.08
C HIS A 165 10.37 -0.36 -11.62
N ASP A 166 9.62 0.31 -10.73
CA ASP A 166 8.59 1.27 -11.14
C ASP A 166 9.25 2.61 -11.42
N GLY A 167 8.75 3.33 -12.42
CA GLY A 167 9.31 4.61 -12.80
C GLY A 167 8.29 5.73 -12.83
N HIS A 168 8.82 6.93 -12.56
CA HIS A 168 8.07 8.17 -12.60
C HIS A 168 7.61 8.48 -14.02
N THR A 169 6.34 8.83 -14.14
CA THR A 169 5.78 9.25 -15.41
C THR A 169 5.98 10.74 -15.65
N SER A 170 6.57 11.06 -16.80
CA SER A 170 6.74 12.42 -17.31
C SER A 170 6.09 12.64 -18.68
N GLY A 171 5.24 11.69 -19.12
CA GLY A 171 4.71 11.64 -20.48
C GLY A 171 5.77 11.34 -21.56
N SER A 172 6.97 10.90 -21.14
CA SER A 172 8.12 10.56 -21.98
C SER A 172 8.71 9.21 -21.55
N ALA A 173 9.79 8.78 -22.20
CA ALA A 173 10.53 7.59 -21.77
C ALA A 173 10.90 7.69 -20.28
N VAL A 174 10.53 6.66 -19.54
CA VAL A 174 10.80 6.54 -18.10
C VAL A 174 12.31 6.54 -17.87
N SER A 175 12.79 7.49 -17.06
CA SER A 175 14.22 7.68 -16.77
C SER A 175 14.52 7.85 -15.28
N LEU A 176 13.49 7.99 -14.45
CA LEU A 176 13.61 8.16 -13.00
C LEU A 176 12.83 7.05 -12.30
N PRO A 177 13.46 6.21 -11.46
CA PRO A 177 12.73 5.22 -10.66
C PRO A 177 11.87 5.91 -9.59
N LEU A 178 10.75 5.30 -9.20
CA LEU A 178 9.88 5.83 -8.14
C LEU A 178 10.62 6.00 -6.81
N ARG A 179 11.65 5.18 -6.55
CA ARG A 179 12.57 5.35 -5.41
C ARG A 179 13.20 6.74 -5.33
N ALA A 180 13.50 7.34 -6.48
CA ALA A 180 14.23 8.60 -6.60
C ALA A 180 13.31 9.82 -6.78
N VAL A 181 11.98 9.62 -6.83
CA VAL A 181 11.00 10.72 -6.87
C VAL A 181 11.10 11.56 -5.61
N GLN A 182 10.97 12.87 -5.75
CA GLN A 182 11.06 13.84 -4.66
C GLN A 182 9.89 14.82 -4.72
N GLY A 183 9.61 15.47 -3.59
CA GLY A 183 8.55 16.48 -3.48
C GLY A 183 7.19 15.89 -3.12
N ASP A 184 6.14 16.62 -3.48
CA ASP A 184 4.76 16.20 -3.27
C ASP A 184 4.43 15.01 -4.19
N TYR A 185 3.62 14.08 -3.69
CA TYR A 185 3.23 12.84 -4.40
C TYR A 185 4.28 11.72 -4.48
N ILE A 186 5.34 11.77 -3.67
CA ILE A 186 6.18 10.59 -3.50
C ILE A 186 5.37 9.41 -2.93
N ARG A 187 5.64 8.22 -3.47
CA ARG A 187 5.10 6.95 -3.01
C ARG A 187 6.13 6.26 -2.13
N LEU A 188 5.84 6.10 -0.84
CA LEU A 188 6.70 5.36 0.09
C LEU A 188 6.11 3.99 0.38
N ARG A 189 6.84 3.16 1.13
CA ARG A 189 6.31 1.93 1.70
C ARG A 189 6.25 2.07 3.22
N LYS A 190 5.09 1.78 3.81
CA LYS A 190 4.91 1.73 5.27
C LYS A 190 4.85 0.29 5.74
N ILE A 191 5.72 -0.06 6.69
CA ILE A 191 5.66 -1.33 7.42
C ILE A 191 4.58 -1.16 8.50
N LEU A 192 3.48 -1.91 8.37
CA LEU A 192 2.35 -1.85 9.30
C LEU A 192 2.45 -2.89 10.41
N TRP A 193 2.95 -4.09 10.07
CA TRP A 193 2.91 -5.22 10.97
C TRP A 193 3.99 -6.25 10.64
N SER A 194 4.45 -6.97 11.67
CA SER A 194 5.28 -8.15 11.54
C SER A 194 4.78 -9.22 12.50
N GLY A 195 4.64 -10.46 12.01
CA GLY A 195 4.21 -11.56 12.84
C GLY A 195 4.10 -12.87 12.07
N TYR A 196 3.66 -13.92 12.76
CA TYR A 196 3.55 -15.25 12.18
C TYR A 196 2.30 -15.35 11.31
N MET A 197 2.45 -15.85 10.08
CA MET A 197 1.36 -16.19 9.18
C MET A 197 1.42 -17.66 8.76
N SER A 198 0.26 -18.27 8.54
CA SER A 198 0.11 -19.65 8.06
C SER A 198 -0.66 -19.70 6.73
N PRO A 199 -0.29 -20.59 5.78
CA PRO A 199 -1.06 -20.79 4.55
C PRO A 199 -2.49 -21.29 4.80
N ASP A 200 -2.72 -21.96 5.93
CA ASP A 200 -4.01 -22.55 6.31
C ASP A 200 -4.95 -21.56 7.01
N GLU A 201 -4.47 -20.34 7.29
CA GLU A 201 -5.22 -19.29 7.98
C GLU A 201 -5.67 -18.19 7.01
N THR A 202 -6.85 -17.64 7.25
CA THR A 202 -7.32 -16.46 6.52
C THR A 202 -7.07 -15.20 7.33
N TYR A 203 -6.36 -14.24 6.74
CA TYR A 203 -6.05 -12.95 7.36
C TYR A 203 -6.92 -11.84 6.79
N TYR A 204 -7.37 -10.96 7.67
CA TYR A 204 -8.14 -9.78 7.36
C TYR A 204 -7.41 -8.54 7.85
N VAL A 205 -7.48 -7.47 7.08
CA VAL A 205 -6.99 -6.14 7.44
C VAL A 205 -8.17 -5.19 7.46
N ARG A 206 -8.24 -4.35 8.48
CA ARG A 206 -9.25 -3.29 8.58
C ARG A 206 -8.56 -1.94 8.69
N PHE A 207 -9.06 -0.95 7.98
CA PHE A 207 -8.68 0.46 8.14
C PHE A 207 -9.90 1.26 8.56
N LYS A 208 -9.72 2.09 9.59
CA LYS A 208 -10.76 2.96 10.13
C LYS A 208 -10.27 4.40 10.17
N SER A 209 -11.03 5.32 9.58
CA SER A 209 -10.77 6.76 9.68
C SER A 209 -10.65 7.19 11.14
N VAL A 210 -9.70 8.06 11.42
CA VAL A 210 -9.57 8.73 12.72
C VAL A 210 -9.73 10.25 12.58
N LEU A 211 -10.15 10.73 11.41
CA LEU A 211 -10.43 12.15 11.15
C LEU A 211 -11.94 12.39 11.08
N GLU A 212 -12.40 13.53 11.59
CA GLU A 212 -13.78 13.98 11.44
C GLU A 212 -14.09 14.43 10.00
N ASN A 213 -13.06 14.86 9.25
CA ASN A 213 -13.20 15.33 7.87
C ASN A 213 -13.45 14.15 6.91
N THR A 214 -14.69 14.01 6.46
CA THR A 214 -15.14 12.94 5.56
C THR A 214 -14.67 13.08 4.11
N ARG A 215 -13.99 14.17 3.77
CA ARG A 215 -13.47 14.44 2.42
C ARG A 215 -12.03 13.95 2.21
N THR A 216 -11.34 13.52 3.27
CA THR A 216 -9.98 12.99 3.14
C THR A 216 -10.00 11.57 2.62
N CYS A 217 -9.05 11.24 1.74
CA CYS A 217 -8.98 9.93 1.10
C CYS A 217 -8.00 8.98 1.81
N CYS A 218 -8.44 7.76 2.12
CA CYS A 218 -7.53 6.62 2.28
C CYS A 218 -7.31 6.04 0.87
N MET A 219 -6.21 6.46 0.24
CA MET A 219 -5.80 5.99 -1.07
C MET A 219 -5.08 4.66 -0.92
N LEU A 220 -5.48 3.68 -1.73
CA LEU A 220 -4.91 2.34 -1.76
C LEU A 220 -4.34 2.08 -3.16
N ASP A 221 -3.04 1.82 -3.21
CA ASP A 221 -2.26 1.60 -4.43
C ASP A 221 -1.78 0.13 -4.46
N PHE A 222 -0.70 -0.18 -3.75
CA PHE A 222 -0.24 -1.57 -3.55
C PHE A 222 -0.04 -1.92 -2.07
N PHE A 223 0.05 -3.22 -1.81
CA PHE A 223 0.56 -3.76 -0.55
C PHE A 223 1.59 -4.85 -0.79
N GLU A 224 2.38 -5.15 0.22
CA GLU A 224 3.40 -6.19 0.19
C GLU A 224 3.24 -7.16 1.36
N ILE A 225 3.47 -8.44 1.10
CA ILE A 225 3.61 -9.49 2.11
C ILE A 225 5.02 -10.07 1.94
N VAL A 226 5.89 -9.81 2.92
CA VAL A 226 7.34 -10.00 2.77
C VAL A 226 7.86 -10.97 3.83
N PRO A 227 8.53 -12.08 3.48
CA PRO A 227 8.97 -13.03 4.47
C PRO A 227 10.22 -12.53 5.20
N LYS A 228 10.42 -12.96 6.45
CA LYS A 228 11.58 -12.58 7.27
C LYS A 228 12.93 -12.82 6.59
N SER A 229 13.03 -13.87 5.78
CA SER A 229 14.23 -14.18 5.00
C SER A 229 14.62 -13.11 3.98
N VAL A 230 13.69 -12.23 3.58
CA VAL A 230 13.94 -11.14 2.63
C VAL A 230 14.33 -9.86 3.37
N TYR A 231 13.55 -9.45 4.37
CA TYR A 231 13.77 -8.16 5.05
C TYR A 231 14.74 -8.22 6.24
N ASN A 232 15.07 -9.43 6.70
CA ASN A 232 15.99 -9.71 7.81
C ASN A 232 16.74 -11.02 7.53
N GLY A 233 17.18 -11.18 6.27
CA GLY A 233 18.01 -12.28 5.81
C GLY A 233 19.51 -11.99 5.94
N ALA A 234 20.34 -12.91 5.44
CA ALA A 234 21.78 -12.70 5.34
C ALA A 234 22.17 -11.69 4.25
N THR A 235 21.29 -11.52 3.26
CA THR A 235 21.39 -10.51 2.21
C THR A 235 20.34 -9.44 2.47
N GLU A 236 20.73 -8.17 2.28
CA GLU A 236 19.82 -7.04 2.38
C GLU A 236 18.71 -7.15 1.32
N GLU A 237 17.54 -6.58 1.62
CA GLU A 237 16.43 -6.55 0.66
C GLU A 237 16.82 -5.71 -0.56
N ASP A 238 16.67 -6.29 -1.75
CA ASP A 238 16.96 -5.62 -3.01
C ASP A 238 15.95 -4.48 -3.25
N PRO A 239 16.41 -3.24 -3.58
CA PRO A 239 15.53 -2.16 -4.00
C PRO A 239 14.84 -2.40 -5.34
N TRP A 240 15.30 -3.34 -6.18
CA TRP A 240 14.64 -3.74 -7.43
C TRP A 240 13.44 -4.65 -7.19
#